data_AF-A0A812LTW3-F1
#
_entry.id   AF-A0A812LTW3-F1
#
_cell.length_a   1.000
_cell.length_b   1.000
_cell.length_c   1.000
_cell.angle_alpha   90.00
_cell.angle_beta   90.00
_cell.angle_gamma   90.00
#
_symmetry.space_group_name_H-M   'P 1'
#
loop_
_entity.id
_entity.type
_entity.pdbx_description
1 polymer ?
#
loop_
_entity_poly.entity_id
_entity_poly.type
_entity_poly.pdbx_seq_one_letter_code
_entity_poly.pdbx_strand_id
1 'polypeptide(L)'
;MKKKRAEAARAEPGDTSPTSSSKIFRTGVCSRPDRPPVIPPSLTLCNGTAPHAEPSERPRPKKRKRNAMEALLSRAEEATRSFSQVPEGPTWPKVAAIGQEQFARVLELAKATLDVNKAQQLASAAAAALRLSWAIGLAEPTKGAEVEWRRFLEDKLQEALQLLAGAEAEWAYALNAFRVPKTGSLEALLRHLDSFDQLLLRLWARSGGSAALHPAELSEASCAYHLQRKDLKAAMQSLASGTPRALKLSLLWGFRKAWLRRGAGRTWKPAPWPLRYLRARWLEASCLVHGHGHALSQKQKLQKAALSWQLAGRDASARCHGFAVPTFGALKLLSKCSAGGLVELGAGVGYWAALLRRRGVDVVALDIDPPSGAHGSAGESKVTFGDASSLRELSCEALLLCMPPPGEADCADQALKNFRGKYVAYVGEWCTGMTATRSFHESLQSRYVLKHRIPLPCYPSMRAECYFFRKRSCREGREKPASPEPTELWACDACQGRAPLYLCPATRYWRLCSESCYEALKDDQAALLRIVFCGLEVEVPAWSAWASLSWLGEDSARGQQWDALKRATPQPEIAGWLSSTANLS
;
A
#
# COMPACT_ATOMS: atom_id res chain seq x y z
N MET A 1 30.61 -68.25 -16.01
CA MET A 1 31.65 -68.69 -16.97
C MET A 1 32.43 -67.45 -17.46
N LYS A 2 33.72 -67.61 -17.84
CA LYS A 2 34.61 -66.68 -18.61
C LYS A 2 34.53 -65.15 -18.27
N LYS A 3 35.55 -64.55 -17.63
CA LYS A 3 36.80 -63.92 -18.20
C LYS A 3 36.50 -62.83 -19.25
N LYS A 4 37.17 -61.66 -19.37
CA LYS A 4 38.46 -61.03 -18.92
C LYS A 4 38.35 -60.22 -17.59
N ARG A 5 39.31 -59.52 -16.94
CA ARG A 5 40.80 -59.21 -16.97
C ARG A 5 41.48 -58.46 -18.15
N ALA A 6 42.30 -57.41 -17.97
CA ALA A 6 42.79 -56.62 -16.81
C ALA A 6 43.75 -55.48 -17.29
N GLU A 7 44.39 -54.77 -16.33
CA GLU A 7 45.58 -53.88 -16.43
C GLU A 7 45.49 -52.65 -17.38
N ALA A 8 45.97 -51.42 -17.09
CA ALA A 8 46.95 -50.84 -16.14
C ALA A 8 48.42 -50.74 -16.63
N ALA A 9 48.93 -49.51 -16.72
CA ALA A 9 50.35 -49.17 -16.93
C ALA A 9 50.67 -47.79 -16.30
N ARG A 10 51.92 -47.57 -15.87
CA ARG A 10 52.48 -46.30 -15.37
C ARG A 10 53.64 -45.86 -16.25
N ALA A 11 53.83 -44.55 -16.42
CA ALA A 11 55.15 -43.94 -16.69
C ALA A 11 55.15 -42.46 -16.27
N GLU A 12 56.26 -42.02 -15.68
CA GLU A 12 56.68 -40.63 -15.43
C GLU A 12 58.06 -40.45 -16.13
N PRO A 13 58.74 -39.29 -16.10
CA PRO A 13 58.33 -37.93 -15.71
C PRO A 13 58.54 -36.90 -16.86
N GLY A 14 58.28 -35.62 -16.59
CA GLY A 14 58.65 -34.51 -17.48
C GLY A 14 58.55 -33.16 -16.76
N ASP A 15 59.69 -32.61 -16.34
CA ASP A 15 59.77 -31.36 -15.56
C ASP A 15 60.08 -30.15 -16.45
N THR A 16 59.19 -29.15 -16.42
CA THR A 16 59.50 -27.76 -16.79
C THR A 16 58.66 -26.78 -15.96
N SER A 17 59.33 -25.95 -15.15
CA SER A 17 58.74 -24.74 -14.56
C SER A 17 58.32 -23.73 -15.66
N PRO A 18 57.39 -22.78 -15.37
CA PRO A 18 57.87 -21.50 -14.83
C PRO A 18 56.91 -20.71 -13.90
N THR A 19 57.54 -19.85 -13.08
CA THR A 19 57.10 -18.52 -12.58
C THR A 19 55.69 -18.32 -11.97
N SER A 20 55.67 -17.86 -10.71
CA SER A 20 54.50 -17.24 -10.09
C SER A 20 54.25 -15.79 -10.56
N SER A 21 52.99 -15.36 -10.60
CA SER A 21 52.53 -14.15 -9.88
C SER A 21 51.00 -13.90 -10.01
N SER A 22 50.41 -13.34 -8.95
CA SER A 22 49.12 -12.60 -8.89
C SER A 22 47.97 -13.00 -9.84
N LYS A 23 46.98 -13.74 -9.31
CA LYS A 23 45.62 -13.82 -9.92
C LYS A 23 44.81 -12.57 -9.59
N ILE A 24 44.49 -11.75 -10.60
CA ILE A 24 43.50 -10.67 -10.50
C ILE A 24 42.09 -11.24 -10.66
N PHE A 25 41.18 -10.89 -9.74
CA PHE A 25 39.76 -11.22 -9.87
C PHE A 25 39.12 -10.44 -11.03
N ARG A 26 38.62 -11.14 -12.06
CA ARG A 26 37.72 -10.55 -13.06
C ARG A 26 36.28 -10.55 -12.56
N THR A 27 35.87 -9.48 -11.89
CA THR A 27 34.45 -9.20 -11.64
C THR A 27 33.79 -8.76 -12.94
N GLY A 28 32.98 -9.63 -13.55
CA GLY A 28 32.21 -9.33 -14.76
C GLY A 28 31.05 -8.39 -14.46
N VAL A 29 31.30 -7.07 -14.46
CA VAL A 29 30.25 -6.05 -14.34
C VAL A 29 29.47 -5.99 -15.66
N CYS A 30 28.28 -6.58 -15.69
CA CYS A 30 27.29 -6.32 -16.73
C CYS A 30 26.46 -5.09 -16.32
N SER A 31 26.29 -4.11 -17.20
CA SER A 31 25.87 -2.76 -16.81
C SER A 31 24.65 -2.23 -17.58
N ARG A 32 23.64 -1.78 -16.82
CA ARG A 32 22.50 -0.91 -17.22
C ARG A 32 21.40 -1.59 -18.07
N PRO A 33 20.18 -1.00 -18.15
CA PRO A 33 19.72 0.27 -17.57
C PRO A 33 18.74 0.13 -16.36
N ASP A 34 18.04 1.22 -16.05
CA ASP A 34 16.90 1.37 -15.13
C ASP A 34 17.14 1.43 -13.61
N ARG A 35 17.88 2.46 -13.18
CA ARG A 35 17.67 3.16 -11.90
C ARG A 35 17.86 4.69 -12.07
N PRO A 36 17.08 5.55 -11.37
CA PRO A 36 17.44 6.95 -11.19
C PRO A 36 18.71 7.09 -10.30
N PRO A 37 19.48 8.18 -10.42
CA PRO A 37 20.79 8.30 -9.78
C PRO A 37 20.72 8.59 -8.28
N VAL A 38 21.64 7.98 -7.52
CA VAL A 38 21.97 8.37 -6.14
C VAL A 38 23.15 9.35 -6.19
N ILE A 39 23.04 10.48 -5.49
CA ILE A 39 24.09 11.50 -5.40
C ILE A 39 24.80 11.37 -4.03
N PRO A 40 26.11 11.11 -3.97
CA PRO A 40 26.89 11.17 -2.72
C PRO A 40 27.27 12.62 -2.37
N PRO A 41 27.50 12.94 -1.08
CA PRO A 41 27.81 14.30 -0.61
C PRO A 41 29.32 14.67 -0.69
N SER A 42 29.63 15.94 -0.38
CA SER A 42 30.96 16.61 -0.32
C SER A 42 31.53 17.08 -1.68
N LEU A 43 31.81 18.39 -1.87
CA LEU A 43 33.07 19.15 -1.64
C LEU A 43 34.21 18.74 -2.62
N THR A 44 35.00 19.62 -3.28
CA THR A 44 35.17 21.10 -3.21
C THR A 44 35.77 21.69 -4.51
N LEU A 45 35.70 23.01 -4.69
CA LEU A 45 36.60 23.94 -5.42
C LEU A 45 37.51 23.43 -6.58
N CYS A 46 37.43 24.08 -7.76
CA CYS A 46 38.58 24.80 -8.37
C CYS A 46 38.19 25.69 -9.57
N ASN A 47 39.10 26.57 -10.00
CA ASN A 47 38.91 27.59 -11.06
C ASN A 47 39.22 27.06 -12.48
N GLY A 48 38.66 27.69 -13.53
CA GLY A 48 38.98 27.40 -14.93
C GLY A 48 38.41 28.42 -15.93
N THR A 49 39.29 29.25 -16.50
CA THR A 49 39.08 30.33 -17.48
C THR A 49 38.18 30.02 -18.70
N ALA A 50 37.44 31.02 -19.17
CA ALA A 50 36.75 31.03 -20.48
C ALA A 50 37.69 31.39 -21.65
N PRO A 51 37.19 31.28 -22.90
CA PRO A 51 37.40 32.38 -23.86
C PRO A 51 36.08 32.93 -24.46
N HIS A 52 36.19 34.03 -25.20
CA HIS A 52 35.09 34.90 -25.62
C HIS A 52 34.24 34.37 -26.79
N ALA A 53 32.98 34.83 -26.82
CA ALA A 53 32.19 35.03 -28.03
C ALA A 53 31.35 36.32 -27.89
N GLU A 54 31.11 37.05 -28.98
CA GLU A 54 30.57 38.42 -28.95
C GLU A 54 29.03 38.50 -28.81
N PRO A 55 28.47 39.61 -28.27
CA PRO A 55 27.04 39.71 -27.98
C PRO A 55 26.21 40.13 -29.20
N SER A 56 25.25 39.30 -29.59
CA SER A 56 24.16 39.74 -30.48
C SER A 56 23.08 40.48 -29.70
N GLU A 57 22.73 41.69 -30.11
CA GLU A 57 21.71 42.51 -29.44
C GLU A 57 20.31 41.89 -29.56
N ARG A 58 19.71 41.53 -28.42
CA ARG A 58 18.28 41.19 -28.34
C ARG A 58 17.49 42.36 -27.75
N PRO A 59 16.39 42.81 -28.38
CA PRO A 59 15.64 43.98 -27.92
C PRO A 59 15.03 43.74 -26.53
N ARG A 60 15.30 44.66 -25.59
CA ARG A 60 14.88 44.53 -24.18
C ARG A 60 13.34 44.58 -24.06
N PRO A 61 12.66 43.55 -23.52
CA PRO A 61 11.19 43.48 -23.45
C PRO A 61 10.60 44.33 -22.31
N LYS A 62 10.89 45.64 -22.28
CA LYS A 62 10.51 46.56 -21.19
C LYS A 62 9.00 46.66 -20.96
N LYS A 63 8.15 46.51 -21.99
CA LYS A 63 6.68 46.58 -21.84
C LYS A 63 6.05 45.32 -21.22
N ARG A 64 6.61 44.12 -21.39
CA ARG A 64 5.91 42.87 -20.98
C ARG A 64 5.98 42.57 -19.47
N LYS A 65 7.00 43.09 -18.75
CA LYS A 65 7.09 42.97 -17.29
C LYS A 65 6.12 43.88 -16.53
N ARG A 66 5.74 45.02 -17.10
CA ARG A 66 4.90 46.03 -16.43
C ARG A 66 3.48 45.50 -16.20
N ASN A 67 2.81 45.04 -17.25
CA ASN A 67 1.50 44.39 -17.14
C ASN A 67 1.50 43.15 -16.22
N ALA A 68 2.62 42.41 -16.14
CA ALA A 68 2.73 41.26 -15.23
C ALA A 68 2.84 41.68 -13.76
N MET A 69 3.56 42.77 -13.48
CA MET A 69 3.64 43.36 -12.13
C MET A 69 2.31 44.03 -11.74
N GLU A 70 1.68 44.76 -12.66
CA GLU A 70 0.36 45.40 -12.43
C GLU A 70 -0.76 44.35 -12.26
N ALA A 71 -0.69 43.20 -12.94
CA ALA A 71 -1.60 42.08 -12.69
C ALA A 71 -1.32 41.36 -11.36
N LEU A 72 -0.05 41.30 -10.89
CA LEU A 72 0.30 40.80 -9.57
C LEU A 72 -0.13 41.74 -8.46
N LEU A 73 0.08 43.05 -8.62
CA LEU A 73 -0.36 44.08 -7.67
C LEU A 73 -1.88 44.18 -7.63
N SER A 74 -2.57 44.16 -8.77
CA SER A 74 -4.04 44.12 -8.82
C SER A 74 -4.58 42.88 -8.11
N ARG A 75 -3.99 41.70 -8.32
CA ARG A 75 -4.33 40.47 -7.56
C ARG A 75 -3.99 40.56 -6.08
N ALA A 76 -2.90 41.24 -5.70
CA ALA A 76 -2.55 41.46 -4.31
C ALA A 76 -3.51 42.44 -3.63
N GLU A 77 -3.94 43.51 -4.31
CA GLU A 77 -4.97 44.44 -3.84
C GLU A 77 -6.36 43.78 -3.78
N GLU A 78 -6.72 42.95 -4.76
CA GLU A 78 -7.96 42.18 -4.79
C GLU A 78 -7.99 41.14 -3.66
N ALA A 79 -6.88 40.44 -3.41
CA ALA A 79 -6.72 39.59 -2.23
C ALA A 79 -6.78 40.41 -0.93
N THR A 80 -6.11 41.56 -0.84
CA THR A 80 -6.11 42.45 0.33
C THR A 80 -7.51 43.00 0.61
N ARG A 81 -8.30 43.31 -0.41
CA ARG A 81 -9.73 43.66 -0.27
C ARG A 81 -10.57 42.45 0.14
N SER A 82 -10.28 41.26 -0.40
CA SER A 82 -10.95 40.00 -0.02
C SER A 82 -10.75 39.63 1.46
N PHE A 83 -9.65 40.03 2.10
CA PHE A 83 -9.44 39.84 3.56
C PHE A 83 -10.41 40.65 4.44
N SER A 84 -11.16 41.63 3.89
CA SER A 84 -11.97 42.57 4.69
C SER A 84 -13.18 41.93 5.38
N GLN A 85 -13.64 40.77 4.91
CA GLN A 85 -14.73 40.01 5.53
C GLN A 85 -14.33 38.54 5.65
N VAL A 86 -14.25 38.05 6.89
CA VAL A 86 -14.11 36.61 7.16
C VAL A 86 -15.47 35.97 6.87
N PRO A 87 -15.58 35.03 5.92
CA PRO A 87 -16.86 34.45 5.55
C PRO A 87 -17.41 33.56 6.67
N GLU A 88 -18.73 33.55 6.83
CA GLU A 88 -19.39 32.62 7.74
C GLU A 88 -19.17 31.16 7.27
N GLY A 89 -18.62 30.34 8.16
CA GLY A 89 -18.43 28.91 7.89
C GLY A 89 -19.77 28.16 7.84
N PRO A 90 -19.85 27.05 7.09
CA PRO A 90 -21.05 26.24 7.05
C PRO A 90 -21.25 25.57 8.42
N THR A 91 -22.49 25.29 8.80
CA THR A 91 -22.74 24.50 10.02
C THR A 91 -22.48 23.01 9.72
N TRP A 92 -21.36 22.47 10.20
CA TRP A 92 -21.12 21.03 10.08
C TRP A 92 -22.09 20.23 10.99
N PRO A 93 -22.61 19.08 10.53
CA PRO A 93 -23.39 18.17 11.38
C PRO A 93 -22.62 17.75 12.64
N LYS A 94 -23.30 17.55 13.78
CA LYS A 94 -22.64 17.24 15.07
C LYS A 94 -21.71 16.02 15.06
N VAL A 95 -21.94 15.04 14.18
CA VAL A 95 -21.06 13.86 14.00
C VAL A 95 -19.85 14.10 13.08
N ALA A 96 -19.80 15.28 12.46
CA ALA A 96 -18.73 15.79 11.60
C ALA A 96 -18.16 17.12 12.14
N ALA A 97 -18.36 17.41 13.44
CA ALA A 97 -17.97 18.68 14.10
C ALA A 97 -16.47 19.00 13.98
N ILE A 98 -15.62 18.00 13.77
CA ILE A 98 -14.19 18.16 13.43
C ILE A 98 -13.95 19.09 12.23
N GLY A 99 -14.90 19.21 11.29
CA GLY A 99 -14.86 20.20 10.22
C GLY A 99 -14.96 21.65 10.71
N GLN A 100 -15.83 21.89 11.71
CA GLN A 100 -15.97 23.19 12.38
C GLN A 100 -14.68 23.55 13.13
N GLU A 101 -14.09 22.58 13.83
CA GLU A 101 -12.81 22.73 14.54
C GLU A 101 -11.66 23.09 13.58
N GLN A 102 -11.57 22.40 12.44
CA GLN A 102 -10.54 22.73 11.44
C GLN A 102 -10.80 24.07 10.75
N PHE A 103 -12.05 24.44 10.48
CA PHE A 103 -12.38 25.77 9.96
C PHE A 103 -11.97 26.88 10.94
N ALA A 104 -12.31 26.74 12.23
CA ALA A 104 -11.89 27.67 13.26
C ALA A 104 -10.34 27.78 13.35
N ARG A 105 -9.63 26.66 13.26
CA ARG A 105 -8.16 26.63 13.24
C ARG A 105 -7.57 27.34 12.01
N VAL A 106 -8.23 27.29 10.84
CA VAL A 106 -7.85 28.12 9.69
C VAL A 106 -8.07 29.62 9.99
N LEU A 107 -9.18 30.00 10.63
CA LEU A 107 -9.44 31.40 11.01
C LEU A 107 -8.44 31.95 12.03
N GLU A 108 -7.85 31.11 12.88
CA GLU A 108 -6.77 31.50 13.79
C GLU A 108 -5.43 31.62 13.04
N LEU A 109 -5.05 30.60 12.29
CA LEU A 109 -3.76 30.56 11.57
C LEU A 109 -3.68 31.63 10.47
N ALA A 110 -4.80 31.97 9.82
CA ALA A 110 -4.87 33.04 8.81
C ALA A 110 -4.65 34.46 9.36
N LYS A 111 -4.65 34.64 10.69
CA LYS A 111 -4.34 35.92 11.35
C LYS A 111 -2.86 36.03 11.76
N ALA A 112 -2.10 34.95 11.68
CA ALA A 112 -0.71 34.88 12.13
C ALA A 112 0.27 35.02 10.96
N THR A 113 1.41 35.65 11.19
CA THR A 113 2.54 35.61 10.24
C THR A 113 2.97 34.17 10.00
N LEU A 114 2.89 33.71 8.75
CA LEU A 114 3.20 32.33 8.39
C LEU A 114 4.71 32.08 8.35
N ASP A 115 5.11 31.01 9.02
CA ASP A 115 6.38 30.31 8.85
C ASP A 115 6.10 28.90 8.33
N VAL A 116 7.14 28.10 8.05
CA VAL A 116 7.01 26.74 7.51
C VAL A 116 6.14 25.84 8.41
N ASN A 117 6.23 25.97 9.74
CA ASN A 117 5.44 25.16 10.68
C ASN A 117 3.98 25.61 10.73
N LYS A 118 3.71 26.92 10.73
CA LYS A 118 2.33 27.44 10.62
C LYS A 118 1.71 27.13 9.26
N ALA A 119 2.48 27.16 8.17
CA ALA A 119 2.01 26.76 6.84
C ALA A 119 1.66 25.27 6.80
N GLN A 120 2.46 24.38 7.41
CA GLN A 120 2.12 22.96 7.53
C GLN A 120 0.81 22.75 8.31
N GLN A 121 0.58 23.50 9.38
CA GLN A 121 -0.68 23.46 10.13
C GLN A 121 -1.87 24.03 9.35
N LEU A 122 -1.68 25.15 8.65
CA LEU A 122 -2.71 25.82 7.85
C LEU A 122 -3.14 24.94 6.67
N ALA A 123 -2.18 24.37 5.94
CA ALA A 123 -2.44 23.38 4.90
C ALA A 123 -3.19 22.17 5.45
N SER A 124 -2.82 21.65 6.63
CA SER A 124 -3.53 20.52 7.24
C SER A 124 -4.97 20.86 7.63
N ALA A 125 -5.21 22.02 8.23
CA ALA A 125 -6.55 22.42 8.68
C ALA A 125 -7.46 22.71 7.47
N ALA A 126 -6.97 23.46 6.48
CA ALA A 126 -7.73 23.79 5.28
C ALA A 126 -8.03 22.54 4.43
N ALA A 127 -7.04 21.66 4.22
CA ALA A 127 -7.25 20.39 3.51
C ALA A 127 -8.24 19.49 4.25
N ALA A 128 -8.16 19.38 5.58
CA ALA A 128 -9.08 18.55 6.36
C ALA A 128 -10.53 19.08 6.34
N ALA A 129 -10.72 20.40 6.50
CA ALA A 129 -12.03 21.03 6.41
C ALA A 129 -12.66 20.86 5.01
N LEU A 130 -11.90 21.14 3.94
CA LEU A 130 -12.36 20.92 2.56
C LEU A 130 -12.70 19.45 2.31
N ARG A 131 -11.78 18.53 2.61
CA ARG A 131 -11.93 17.07 2.39
C ARG A 131 -13.20 16.54 3.05
N LEU A 132 -13.47 16.92 4.29
CA LEU A 132 -14.68 16.50 4.98
C LEU A 132 -15.94 17.12 4.35
N SER A 133 -15.93 18.42 4.01
CA SER A 133 -17.06 19.10 3.37
C SER A 133 -17.42 18.51 2.01
N TRP A 134 -16.42 18.16 1.18
CA TRP A 134 -16.63 17.42 -0.07
C TRP A 134 -17.22 16.03 0.18
N ALA A 135 -16.69 15.28 1.16
CA ALA A 135 -17.14 13.92 1.45
C ALA A 135 -18.59 13.82 1.99
N ILE A 136 -19.13 14.90 2.57
CA ILE A 136 -20.51 14.96 3.08
C ILE A 136 -21.46 15.84 2.26
N GLY A 137 -21.01 16.39 1.12
CA GLY A 137 -21.81 17.18 0.18
C GLY A 137 -21.97 18.68 0.50
N LEU A 138 -21.33 19.21 1.56
CA LEU A 138 -21.37 20.65 1.89
C LEU A 138 -20.63 21.52 0.86
N ALA A 139 -19.69 20.96 0.09
CA ALA A 139 -18.88 21.70 -0.89
C ALA A 139 -19.51 21.78 -2.30
N GLU A 140 -20.65 21.13 -2.53
CA GLU A 140 -21.37 21.18 -3.81
C GLU A 140 -22.06 22.54 -3.99
N PRO A 141 -21.96 23.19 -5.18
CA PRO A 141 -22.60 24.48 -5.39
C PRO A 141 -24.13 24.35 -5.41
N THR A 142 -24.80 25.06 -4.49
CA THR A 142 -26.21 25.42 -4.70
C THR A 142 -26.31 26.29 -5.96
N LYS A 143 -27.33 26.06 -6.79
CA LYS A 143 -27.41 26.62 -8.15
C LYS A 143 -27.18 28.14 -8.16
N GLY A 144 -26.02 28.56 -8.69
CA GLY A 144 -25.66 29.97 -8.90
C GLY A 144 -24.78 30.60 -7.82
N ALA A 145 -24.51 29.94 -6.69
CA ALA A 145 -23.66 30.48 -5.62
C ALA A 145 -22.32 29.71 -5.50
N GLU A 146 -21.20 30.43 -5.66
CA GLU A 146 -19.91 29.99 -5.13
C GLU A 146 -19.91 30.31 -3.63
N VAL A 147 -19.68 29.31 -2.77
CA VAL A 147 -19.81 29.51 -1.32
C VAL A 147 -18.51 30.08 -0.76
N GLU A 148 -18.56 31.31 -0.23
CA GLU A 148 -17.38 32.13 0.07
C GLU A 148 -16.39 31.46 1.02
N TRP A 149 -16.87 30.78 2.06
CA TRP A 149 -16.02 30.01 2.99
C TRP A 149 -15.19 28.94 2.29
N ARG A 150 -15.70 28.33 1.21
CA ARG A 150 -15.02 27.27 0.48
C ARG A 150 -13.87 27.85 -0.32
N ARG A 151 -14.12 28.96 -1.01
CA ARG A 151 -13.09 29.69 -1.75
C ARG A 151 -12.00 30.21 -0.80
N PHE A 152 -12.38 30.78 0.34
CA PHE A 152 -11.43 31.15 1.40
C PHE A 152 -10.56 29.97 1.87
N LEU A 153 -11.15 28.78 2.09
CA LEU A 153 -10.36 27.58 2.42
C LEU A 153 -9.43 27.14 1.27
N GLU A 154 -9.88 27.22 0.02
CA GLU A 154 -9.08 26.86 -1.17
C GLU A 154 -7.91 27.84 -1.36
N ASP A 155 -8.14 29.15 -1.20
CA ASP A 155 -7.12 30.20 -1.22
C ASP A 155 -6.09 30.02 -0.09
N LYS A 156 -6.54 29.72 1.15
CA LYS A 156 -5.63 29.47 2.29
C LYS A 156 -4.86 28.16 2.21
N LEU A 157 -5.42 27.13 1.59
CA LEU A 157 -4.65 25.93 1.24
C LEU A 157 -3.57 26.25 0.19
N GLN A 158 -3.90 27.05 -0.82
CA GLN A 158 -2.95 27.42 -1.87
C GLN A 158 -1.80 28.30 -1.34
N GLU A 159 -2.11 29.30 -0.51
CA GLU A 159 -1.11 30.16 0.17
C GLU A 159 -0.12 29.33 1.00
N ALA A 160 -0.63 28.40 1.82
CA ALA A 160 0.21 27.52 2.63
C ALA A 160 1.08 26.59 1.77
N LEU A 161 0.53 26.00 0.70
CA LEU A 161 1.28 25.13 -0.23
C LEU A 161 2.34 25.90 -1.04
N GLN A 162 2.12 27.18 -1.35
CA GLN A 162 3.13 28.03 -2.00
C GLN A 162 4.34 28.26 -1.08
N LEU A 163 4.11 28.56 0.20
CA LEU A 163 5.20 28.73 1.19
C LEU A 163 5.97 27.42 1.37
N LEU A 164 5.27 26.30 1.55
CA LEU A 164 5.88 24.97 1.69
C LEU A 164 6.69 24.57 0.44
N ALA A 165 6.21 24.85 -0.77
CA ALA A 165 6.93 24.57 -2.02
C ALA A 165 8.13 25.50 -2.26
N GLY A 166 8.10 26.72 -1.69
CA GLY A 166 9.26 27.63 -1.67
C GLY A 166 10.35 27.22 -0.68
N ALA A 167 9.98 26.52 0.40
CA ALA A 167 10.93 25.93 1.35
C ALA A 167 11.50 24.60 0.85
N GLU A 168 10.65 23.68 0.37
CA GLU A 168 11.04 22.32 -0.02
C GLU A 168 10.29 21.83 -1.26
N ALA A 169 11.05 21.36 -2.26
CA ALA A 169 10.53 21.01 -3.57
C ALA A 169 9.50 19.86 -3.59
N GLU A 170 9.41 19.04 -2.53
CA GLU A 170 8.42 17.95 -2.43
C GLU A 170 6.96 18.45 -2.49
N TRP A 171 6.71 19.69 -2.06
CA TRP A 171 5.38 20.31 -2.05
C TRP A 171 4.97 20.92 -3.40
N ALA A 172 5.90 21.04 -4.35
CA ALA A 172 5.63 21.61 -5.67
C ALA A 172 4.61 20.77 -6.48
N TYR A 173 4.55 19.45 -6.28
CA TYR A 173 3.46 18.64 -6.84
C TYR A 173 2.13 18.96 -6.15
N ALA A 174 2.10 19.01 -4.81
CA ALA A 174 0.86 19.24 -4.07
C ALA A 174 0.19 20.56 -4.51
N LEU A 175 0.98 21.63 -4.64
CA LEU A 175 0.54 22.92 -5.17
C LEU A 175 -0.06 22.82 -6.59
N ASN A 176 0.42 21.91 -7.45
CA ASN A 176 -0.12 21.71 -8.79
C ASN A 176 -1.34 20.77 -8.83
N ALA A 177 -1.46 19.85 -7.88
CA ALA A 177 -2.56 18.89 -7.79
C ALA A 177 -3.91 19.54 -7.40
N PHE A 178 -3.88 20.54 -6.52
CA PHE A 178 -5.09 21.26 -6.10
C PHE A 178 -5.49 22.34 -7.11
N ARG A 179 -6.03 21.90 -8.25
CA ARG A 179 -6.80 22.73 -9.18
C ARG A 179 -8.22 22.20 -9.26
N VAL A 180 -9.21 23.05 -8.94
CA VAL A 180 -10.62 22.66 -8.77
C VAL A 180 -11.21 21.99 -10.02
N PRO A 181 -11.63 20.71 -9.95
CA PRO A 181 -12.29 20.04 -11.07
C PRO A 181 -13.73 20.56 -11.27
N LYS A 182 -14.04 21.10 -12.45
CA LYS A 182 -15.39 21.60 -12.80
C LYS A 182 -16.39 20.49 -13.17
N THR A 183 -16.57 19.49 -12.32
CA THR A 183 -17.40 18.31 -12.61
C THR A 183 -18.05 17.70 -11.36
N GLY A 184 -19.39 17.73 -11.30
CA GLY A 184 -20.20 17.09 -10.25
C GLY A 184 -20.50 15.62 -10.55
N SER A 185 -19.47 14.79 -10.74
CA SER A 185 -19.62 13.33 -10.91
C SER A 185 -18.90 12.58 -9.80
N LEU A 186 -19.42 11.42 -9.40
CA LEU A 186 -18.78 10.60 -8.36
C LEU A 186 -17.34 10.18 -8.73
N GLU A 187 -17.05 9.99 -10.02
CA GLU A 187 -15.68 9.78 -10.53
C GLU A 187 -14.74 10.94 -10.18
N ALA A 188 -15.22 12.19 -10.33
CA ALA A 188 -14.45 13.38 -10.00
C ALA A 188 -14.33 13.60 -8.48
N LEU A 189 -15.41 13.38 -7.73
CA LEU A 189 -15.40 13.45 -6.26
C LEU A 189 -14.38 12.47 -5.66
N LEU A 190 -14.34 11.22 -6.15
CA LEU A 190 -13.35 10.22 -5.72
C LEU A 190 -11.91 10.64 -6.06
N ARG A 191 -11.65 11.22 -7.24
CA ARG A 191 -10.31 11.75 -7.56
C ARG A 191 -9.91 12.91 -6.63
N HIS A 192 -10.84 13.82 -6.33
CA HIS A 192 -10.57 15.02 -5.53
C HIS A 192 -10.30 14.70 -4.06
N LEU A 193 -11.11 13.80 -3.48
CA LEU A 193 -10.89 13.29 -2.12
C LEU A 193 -9.58 12.49 -2.01
N ASP A 194 -9.05 11.91 -3.10
CA ASP A 194 -7.80 11.16 -3.06
C ASP A 194 -6.61 12.12 -2.96
N SER A 195 -6.60 13.18 -3.76
CA SER A 195 -5.64 14.27 -3.65
C SER A 195 -5.56 14.83 -2.22
N PHE A 196 -6.71 15.04 -1.55
CA PHE A 196 -6.74 15.44 -0.15
C PHE A 196 -6.16 14.39 0.80
N ASP A 197 -6.55 13.12 0.69
CA ASP A 197 -6.04 12.06 1.58
C ASP A 197 -4.51 11.86 1.40
N GLN A 198 -4.00 11.94 0.17
CA GLN A 198 -2.55 11.88 -0.12
C GLN A 198 -1.80 13.07 0.48
N LEU A 199 -2.36 14.28 0.41
CA LEU A 199 -1.80 15.48 1.05
C LEU A 199 -1.78 15.32 2.58
N LEU A 200 -2.91 14.93 3.16
CA LEU A 200 -3.08 14.79 4.61
C LEU A 200 -2.15 13.72 5.18
N LEU A 201 -1.94 12.59 4.49
CA LEU A 201 -0.97 11.57 4.94
C LEU A 201 0.47 12.09 4.97
N ARG A 202 0.88 12.96 4.05
CA ARG A 202 2.22 13.60 4.08
C ARG A 202 2.35 14.57 5.25
N LEU A 203 1.38 15.48 5.41
CA LEU A 203 1.34 16.44 6.52
C LEU A 203 1.30 15.73 7.88
N TRP A 204 0.54 14.62 7.97
CA TRP A 204 0.47 13.74 9.14
C TRP A 204 1.82 13.09 9.43
N ALA A 205 2.40 12.34 8.48
CA ALA A 205 3.67 11.63 8.66
C ALA A 205 4.82 12.59 9.02
N ARG A 206 4.89 13.75 8.37
CA ARG A 206 5.89 14.80 8.63
C ARG A 206 5.72 15.47 9.99
N SER A 207 4.51 15.53 10.55
CA SER A 207 4.25 16.04 11.91
C SER A 207 4.43 15.00 13.02
N GLY A 208 4.95 13.81 12.72
CA GLY A 208 4.95 12.67 13.65
C GLY A 208 3.55 12.23 14.07
N GLY A 209 2.53 12.59 13.29
CA GLY A 209 1.11 12.38 13.59
C GLY A 209 0.55 13.25 14.72
N SER A 210 1.21 14.35 15.10
CA SER A 210 0.84 15.17 16.27
C SER A 210 0.08 16.46 15.94
N ALA A 211 0.38 17.13 14.82
CA ALA A 211 -0.15 18.45 14.50
C ALA A 211 -1.24 18.45 13.41
N ALA A 212 -1.35 17.36 12.67
CA ALA A 212 -2.26 17.15 11.54
C ALA A 212 -3.16 15.92 11.79
N LEU A 213 -4.38 15.94 11.24
CA LEU A 213 -5.34 14.84 11.36
C LEU A 213 -4.99 13.69 10.40
N HIS A 214 -5.21 12.45 10.82
CA HIS A 214 -5.08 11.31 9.92
C HIS A 214 -6.36 11.20 9.06
N PRO A 215 -6.30 11.09 7.72
CA PRO A 215 -7.50 11.17 6.88
C PRO A 215 -8.56 10.10 7.17
N ALA A 216 -8.17 8.94 7.71
CA ALA A 216 -9.10 7.95 8.26
C ALA A 216 -10.10 8.51 9.29
N GLU A 217 -9.75 9.55 10.04
CA GLU A 217 -10.64 10.21 11.01
C GLU A 217 -11.72 11.03 10.31
N LEU A 218 -11.34 11.71 9.22
CA LEU A 218 -12.26 12.45 8.35
C LEU A 218 -13.18 11.49 7.59
N SER A 219 -12.65 10.36 7.09
CA SER A 219 -13.46 9.26 6.57
C SER A 219 -14.40 8.68 7.63
N GLU A 220 -13.94 8.45 8.87
CA GLU A 220 -14.79 7.93 9.95
C GLU A 220 -15.92 8.92 10.33
N ALA A 221 -15.65 10.23 10.34
CA ALA A 221 -16.65 11.28 10.57
C ALA A 221 -17.67 11.39 9.41
N SER A 222 -17.18 11.35 8.17
CA SER A 222 -18.00 11.26 6.94
C SER A 222 -18.91 10.03 6.97
N CYS A 223 -18.37 8.85 7.27
CA CYS A 223 -19.15 7.63 7.47
C CYS A 223 -20.16 7.75 8.61
N ALA A 224 -19.82 8.43 9.71
CA ALA A 224 -20.74 8.62 10.84
C ALA A 224 -21.92 9.52 10.48
N TYR A 225 -21.73 10.52 9.62
CA TYR A 225 -22.80 11.32 9.01
C TYR A 225 -23.66 10.47 8.06
N HIS A 226 -23.05 9.81 7.07
CA HIS A 226 -23.78 9.00 6.09
C HIS A 226 -24.60 7.89 6.76
N LEU A 227 -24.09 7.25 7.81
CA LEU A 227 -24.80 6.19 8.56
C LEU A 227 -25.92 6.70 9.50
N GLN A 228 -26.21 8.00 9.54
CA GLN A 228 -27.47 8.52 10.12
C GLN A 228 -28.67 8.19 9.21
N ARG A 229 -28.45 8.11 7.89
CA ARG A 229 -29.47 7.69 6.92
C ARG A 229 -29.79 6.21 7.08
N LYS A 230 -31.08 5.89 7.33
CA LYS A 230 -31.56 4.52 7.60
C LYS A 230 -31.36 3.61 6.38
N ASP A 231 -31.59 4.15 5.18
CA ASP A 231 -31.34 3.57 3.87
C ASP A 231 -29.87 3.15 3.69
N LEU A 232 -28.92 4.10 3.72
CA LEU A 232 -27.48 3.80 3.63
C LEU A 232 -27.06 2.77 4.68
N LYS A 233 -27.50 2.92 5.93
CA LYS A 233 -27.17 2.00 7.02
C LYS A 233 -27.67 0.57 6.75
N ALA A 234 -28.91 0.41 6.31
CA ALA A 234 -29.47 -0.90 5.94
C ALA A 234 -28.74 -1.50 4.73
N ALA A 235 -28.43 -0.69 3.72
CA ALA A 235 -27.67 -1.12 2.54
C ALA A 235 -26.26 -1.60 2.93
N MET A 236 -25.54 -0.87 3.80
CA MET A 236 -24.21 -1.27 4.27
C MET A 236 -24.25 -2.54 5.15
N GLN A 237 -25.29 -2.73 5.97
CA GLN A 237 -25.49 -3.96 6.72
C GLN A 237 -25.78 -5.15 5.80
N SER A 238 -26.62 -4.98 4.78
CA SER A 238 -26.93 -5.98 3.76
C SER A 238 -25.66 -6.37 2.98
N LEU A 239 -24.93 -5.38 2.46
CA LEU A 239 -23.66 -5.55 1.77
C LEU A 239 -22.66 -6.38 2.58
N ALA A 240 -22.49 -6.04 3.86
CA ALA A 240 -21.53 -6.69 4.75
C ALA A 240 -22.01 -8.03 5.37
N SER A 241 -23.26 -8.46 5.16
CA SER A 241 -23.76 -9.70 5.80
C SER A 241 -24.76 -10.54 5.01
N GLY A 242 -24.98 -10.23 3.72
CA GLY A 242 -25.97 -10.89 2.86
C GLY A 242 -25.74 -12.39 2.59
N THR A 243 -24.56 -12.94 2.89
CA THR A 243 -24.33 -14.39 2.98
C THR A 243 -23.58 -14.75 4.27
N PRO A 244 -23.63 -16.01 4.75
CA PRO A 244 -22.85 -16.46 5.90
C PRO A 244 -21.33 -16.26 5.72
N ARG A 245 -20.82 -16.33 4.49
CA ARG A 245 -19.39 -16.16 4.19
C ARG A 245 -19.01 -14.68 4.08
N ALA A 246 -19.86 -13.84 3.47
CA ALA A 246 -19.74 -12.39 3.53
C ALA A 246 -19.71 -11.89 5.00
N LEU A 247 -20.62 -12.38 5.84
CA LEU A 247 -20.63 -12.11 7.29
C LEU A 247 -19.31 -12.56 7.98
N LYS A 248 -18.77 -13.75 7.63
CA LYS A 248 -17.49 -14.23 8.16
C LYS A 248 -16.31 -13.32 7.76
N LEU A 249 -16.28 -12.86 6.51
CA LEU A 249 -15.27 -11.93 5.98
C LEU A 249 -15.35 -10.57 6.69
N SER A 250 -16.55 -9.99 6.82
CA SER A 250 -16.80 -8.76 7.55
C SER A 250 -16.35 -8.84 9.02
N LEU A 251 -16.55 -9.99 9.68
CA LEU A 251 -16.09 -10.20 11.06
C LEU A 251 -14.56 -10.32 11.18
N LEU A 252 -13.86 -10.77 10.12
CA LEU A 252 -12.39 -10.79 10.00
C LEU A 252 -11.84 -9.38 9.73
N TRP A 253 -12.42 -8.65 8.78
CA TRP A 253 -12.14 -7.21 8.55
C TRP A 253 -12.39 -6.38 9.82
N GLY A 254 -13.31 -6.83 10.67
CA GLY A 254 -13.44 -6.42 12.05
C GLY A 254 -14.66 -5.54 12.34
N PHE A 255 -15.73 -5.68 11.55
CA PHE A 255 -17.05 -5.22 11.95
C PHE A 255 -17.47 -5.81 13.31
N ARG A 256 -18.35 -5.11 14.03
CA ARG A 256 -19.03 -5.66 15.22
C ARG A 256 -20.28 -6.44 14.83
N LYS A 257 -20.38 -7.69 15.32
CA LYS A 257 -21.57 -8.57 15.16
C LYS A 257 -22.87 -7.89 15.62
N ALA A 258 -22.81 -7.02 16.63
CA ALA A 258 -23.95 -6.24 17.12
C ALA A 258 -24.39 -5.12 16.16
N TRP A 259 -23.45 -4.47 15.47
CA TRP A 259 -23.77 -3.47 14.45
C TRP A 259 -24.33 -4.14 13.20
N LEU A 260 -23.69 -5.20 12.70
CA LEU A 260 -24.18 -5.93 11.51
C LEU A 260 -25.61 -6.46 11.70
N ARG A 261 -25.92 -7.06 12.86
CA ARG A 261 -27.24 -7.68 13.12
C ARG A 261 -28.33 -6.73 13.62
N ARG A 262 -28.00 -5.60 14.25
CA ARG A 262 -28.99 -4.73 14.93
C ARG A 262 -28.77 -3.23 14.71
N GLY A 263 -27.80 -2.84 13.88
CA GLY A 263 -27.40 -1.45 13.70
C GLY A 263 -26.90 -0.75 14.96
N ALA A 264 -26.56 -1.50 16.03
CA ALA A 264 -26.37 -0.98 17.38
C ALA A 264 -24.89 -0.84 17.77
N GLY A 265 -24.53 0.31 18.34
CA GLY A 265 -23.18 0.63 18.78
C GLY A 265 -22.21 0.97 17.64
N ARG A 266 -20.91 0.99 17.94
CA ARG A 266 -19.85 1.31 16.96
C ARG A 266 -19.75 0.23 15.86
N THR A 267 -19.65 0.66 14.60
CA THR A 267 -19.48 -0.19 13.41
C THR A 267 -18.31 -1.18 13.56
N TRP A 268 -17.18 -0.69 14.06
CA TRP A 268 -15.89 -1.39 14.03
C TRP A 268 -15.37 -1.81 15.42
N LYS A 269 -14.54 -2.85 15.44
CA LYS A 269 -13.62 -3.16 16.55
C LYS A 269 -12.45 -2.15 16.53
N PRO A 270 -11.87 -1.76 17.69
CA PRO A 270 -10.67 -0.91 17.72
C PRO A 270 -9.55 -1.53 16.87
N ALA A 271 -8.77 -0.68 16.21
CA ALA A 271 -7.72 -1.09 15.30
C ALA A 271 -6.67 0.01 15.10
N PRO A 272 -5.43 -0.33 14.71
CA PRO A 272 -4.41 0.64 14.29
C PRO A 272 -4.75 1.32 12.96
N TRP A 273 -4.03 2.39 12.64
CA TRP A 273 -4.29 3.31 11.52
C TRP A 273 -4.54 2.66 10.14
N PRO A 274 -3.75 1.68 9.64
CA PRO A 274 -4.01 1.02 8.35
C PRO A 274 -5.40 0.46 8.23
N LEU A 275 -5.84 -0.19 9.31
CA LEU A 275 -7.09 -0.93 9.33
C LEU A 275 -8.27 0.01 9.59
N ARG A 276 -8.08 1.11 10.34
CA ARG A 276 -9.04 2.23 10.36
C ARG A 276 -9.21 2.81 8.96
N TYR A 277 -8.11 3.15 8.29
CA TYR A 277 -8.12 3.79 6.97
C TYR A 277 -8.74 2.92 5.87
N LEU A 278 -8.31 1.66 5.74
CA LEU A 278 -8.91 0.66 4.84
C LEU A 278 -10.43 0.57 5.03
N ARG A 279 -10.89 0.41 6.28
CA ARG A 279 -12.32 0.31 6.61
C ARG A 279 -13.09 1.59 6.32
N ALA A 280 -12.52 2.74 6.67
CA ALA A 280 -13.18 4.03 6.55
C ALA A 280 -13.30 4.45 5.08
N ARG A 281 -12.23 4.31 4.28
CA ARG A 281 -12.30 4.48 2.81
C ARG A 281 -13.26 3.52 2.14
N TRP A 282 -13.30 2.26 2.57
CA TRP A 282 -14.24 1.27 2.04
C TRP A 282 -15.69 1.65 2.32
N LEU A 283 -15.99 2.04 3.57
CA LEU A 283 -17.35 2.40 4.01
C LEU A 283 -17.80 3.73 3.39
N GLU A 284 -16.91 4.71 3.31
CA GLU A 284 -17.13 6.00 2.66
C GLU A 284 -17.43 5.82 1.17
N ALA A 285 -16.58 5.09 0.45
CA ALA A 285 -16.83 4.77 -0.96
C ALA A 285 -18.13 3.99 -1.15
N SER A 286 -18.48 3.08 -0.25
CA SER A 286 -19.74 2.32 -0.32
C SER A 286 -20.99 3.19 -0.04
N CYS A 287 -20.90 4.16 0.89
CA CYS A 287 -21.94 5.15 1.11
C CYS A 287 -22.09 6.10 -0.09
N LEU A 288 -20.99 6.59 -0.66
CA LEU A 288 -20.99 7.48 -1.83
C LEU A 288 -21.51 6.75 -3.08
N VAL A 289 -21.06 5.52 -3.34
CA VAL A 289 -21.57 4.67 -4.44
C VAL A 289 -23.08 4.47 -4.32
N HIS A 290 -23.59 4.11 -3.13
CA HIS A 290 -25.03 3.96 -2.94
C HIS A 290 -25.79 5.29 -3.12
N GLY A 291 -25.22 6.41 -2.66
CA GLY A 291 -25.83 7.74 -2.77
C GLY A 291 -25.98 8.24 -4.22
N HIS A 292 -25.08 7.89 -5.12
CA HIS A 292 -25.08 8.37 -6.52
C HIS A 292 -25.42 7.29 -7.56
N GLY A 293 -25.47 6.01 -7.17
CA GLY A 293 -25.37 4.85 -8.07
C GLY A 293 -26.55 4.58 -9.01
N HIS A 294 -27.64 5.35 -8.90
CA HIS A 294 -28.83 5.17 -9.75
C HIS A 294 -28.59 5.48 -11.24
N ALA A 295 -27.54 6.25 -11.57
CA ALA A 295 -27.14 6.53 -12.96
C ALA A 295 -26.29 5.40 -13.56
N LEU A 296 -26.91 4.25 -13.84
CA LEU A 296 -26.25 3.01 -14.30
C LEU A 296 -25.46 3.13 -15.63
N SER A 297 -25.64 4.20 -16.41
CA SER A 297 -25.02 4.39 -17.73
C SER A 297 -23.49 4.52 -17.74
N GLN A 298 -22.83 4.62 -16.58
CA GLN A 298 -21.36 4.73 -16.47
C GLN A 298 -20.72 3.66 -15.56
N LYS A 299 -21.37 2.50 -15.40
CA LYS A 299 -20.94 1.35 -14.56
C LYS A 299 -19.43 1.09 -14.59
N GLN A 300 -18.84 0.94 -15.78
CA GLN A 300 -17.40 0.65 -15.96
C GLN A 300 -16.47 1.77 -15.49
N LYS A 301 -16.81 3.04 -15.72
CA LYS A 301 -16.01 4.18 -15.24
C LYS A 301 -16.03 4.26 -13.72
N LEU A 302 -17.19 4.05 -13.12
CA LEU A 302 -17.35 4.07 -11.67
C LEU A 302 -16.64 2.88 -11.00
N GLN A 303 -16.68 1.68 -11.60
CA GLN A 303 -15.86 0.53 -11.17
C GLN A 303 -14.36 0.88 -11.18
N LYS A 304 -13.86 1.47 -12.27
CA LYS A 304 -12.45 1.90 -12.37
C LYS A 304 -12.10 2.95 -11.31
N ALA A 305 -12.96 3.94 -11.10
CA ALA A 305 -12.76 5.00 -10.11
C ALA A 305 -12.73 4.46 -8.67
N ALA A 306 -13.68 3.59 -8.31
CA ALA A 306 -13.74 2.94 -7.00
C ALA A 306 -12.50 2.04 -6.76
N LEU A 307 -12.08 1.26 -7.76
CA LEU A 307 -10.88 0.44 -7.66
C LEU A 307 -9.61 1.30 -7.51
N SER A 308 -9.45 2.36 -8.32
CA SER A 308 -8.32 3.31 -8.18
C SER A 308 -8.29 3.96 -6.80
N TRP A 309 -9.43 4.40 -6.27
CA TRP A 309 -9.56 4.91 -4.90
C TRP A 309 -9.10 3.90 -3.83
N GLN A 310 -9.52 2.65 -3.97
CA GLN A 310 -9.15 1.60 -3.01
C GLN A 310 -7.66 1.26 -3.09
N LEU A 311 -7.08 1.20 -4.30
CA LEU A 311 -5.66 0.92 -4.50
C LEU A 311 -4.76 2.08 -4.03
N ALA A 312 -5.09 3.35 -4.34
CA ALA A 312 -4.36 4.50 -3.82
C ALA A 312 -4.36 4.53 -2.27
N GLY A 313 -5.47 4.11 -1.66
CA GLY A 313 -5.60 3.92 -0.21
C GLY A 313 -4.75 2.78 0.36
N ARG A 314 -4.47 1.73 -0.42
CA ARG A 314 -3.49 0.68 -0.07
C ARG A 314 -2.08 1.26 -0.09
N ASP A 315 -1.71 1.94 -1.16
CA ASP A 315 -0.31 2.30 -1.41
C ASP A 315 0.19 3.33 -0.41
N ALA A 316 -0.65 4.31 -0.06
CA ALA A 316 -0.32 5.29 0.96
C ALA A 316 -0.27 4.66 2.38
N SER A 317 -1.20 3.75 2.69
CA SER A 317 -1.19 2.96 3.93
C SER A 317 0.06 2.07 4.04
N ALA A 318 0.48 1.43 2.94
CA ALA A 318 1.65 0.56 2.89
C ALA A 318 2.96 1.31 3.07
N ARG A 319 3.08 2.55 2.55
CA ARG A 319 4.25 3.42 2.81
C ARG A 319 4.36 3.79 4.29
N CYS A 320 3.23 4.10 4.95
CA CYS A 320 3.23 4.50 6.35
C CYS A 320 3.28 3.32 7.34
N HIS A 321 2.92 2.11 6.92
CA HIS A 321 2.64 0.99 7.84
C HIS A 321 2.86 -0.44 7.29
N GLY A 322 3.43 -0.64 6.10
CA GLY A 322 3.69 -1.96 5.51
C GLY A 322 2.52 -2.59 4.76
N PHE A 323 2.86 -3.52 3.84
CA PHE A 323 1.98 -3.98 2.76
C PHE A 323 0.78 -4.87 3.16
N ALA A 324 0.79 -5.51 4.33
CA ALA A 324 -0.29 -6.38 4.79
C ALA A 324 -0.76 -6.02 6.19
N VAL A 325 -2.08 -6.10 6.42
CA VAL A 325 -2.71 -5.64 7.65
C VAL A 325 -2.80 -6.78 8.69
N PRO A 326 -2.14 -6.68 9.85
CA PRO A 326 -2.16 -7.72 10.86
C PRO A 326 -3.52 -7.84 11.55
N THR A 327 -3.99 -9.08 11.73
CA THR A 327 -5.11 -9.37 12.65
C THR A 327 -4.60 -9.55 14.08
N PHE A 328 -5.48 -9.35 15.06
CA PHE A 328 -5.20 -9.75 16.45
C PHE A 328 -4.87 -11.25 16.56
N GLY A 329 -5.46 -12.09 15.71
CA GLY A 329 -5.16 -13.52 15.64
C GLY A 329 -3.72 -13.80 15.20
N ALA A 330 -3.25 -13.16 14.11
CA ALA A 330 -1.88 -13.27 13.64
C ALA A 330 -0.88 -12.77 14.70
N LEU A 331 -1.08 -11.57 15.24
CA LEU A 331 -0.18 -11.01 16.27
C LEU A 331 -0.13 -11.86 17.55
N LYS A 332 -1.27 -12.45 17.96
CA LYS A 332 -1.34 -13.37 19.11
C LYS A 332 -0.64 -14.71 18.83
N LEU A 333 -0.65 -15.20 17.59
CA LEU A 333 0.09 -16.39 17.21
C LEU A 333 1.60 -16.12 17.19
N LEU A 334 2.04 -15.06 16.49
CA LEU A 334 3.46 -14.70 16.41
C LEU A 334 4.06 -14.48 17.81
N SER A 335 3.36 -13.74 18.67
CA SER A 335 3.75 -13.53 20.07
C SER A 335 3.90 -14.83 20.88
N LYS A 336 3.05 -15.84 20.63
CA LYS A 336 3.14 -17.15 21.29
C LYS A 336 4.31 -18.03 20.84
N CYS A 337 4.84 -17.80 19.63
CA CYS A 337 5.82 -18.69 19.01
C CYS A 337 7.17 -18.01 18.74
N SER A 338 7.43 -16.90 19.42
CA SER A 338 8.65 -16.08 19.32
C SER A 338 9.28 -15.86 20.70
N ALA A 339 9.30 -16.91 21.53
CA ALA A 339 9.80 -16.82 22.90
C ALA A 339 11.32 -16.59 22.93
N GLY A 340 12.07 -17.25 22.03
CA GLY A 340 13.46 -16.93 21.71
C GLY A 340 13.60 -15.79 20.68
N GLY A 341 12.72 -14.78 20.71
CA GLY A 341 12.75 -13.63 19.81
C GLY A 341 12.30 -13.90 18.36
N LEU A 342 11.99 -12.82 17.65
CA LEU A 342 11.60 -12.80 16.24
C LEU A 342 12.50 -11.86 15.44
N VAL A 343 12.82 -12.24 14.20
CA VAL A 343 13.37 -11.31 13.20
C VAL A 343 12.35 -11.04 12.12
N GLU A 344 12.04 -9.77 11.86
CA GLU A 344 11.28 -9.32 10.69
C GLU A 344 12.28 -8.85 9.63
N LEU A 345 12.25 -9.42 8.43
CA LEU A 345 13.10 -9.02 7.31
C LEU A 345 12.25 -8.46 6.17
N GLY A 346 12.65 -7.31 5.63
CA GLY A 346 11.78 -6.49 4.77
C GLY A 346 10.73 -5.73 5.60
N ALA A 347 11.14 -5.26 6.79
CA ALA A 347 10.25 -4.64 7.76
C ALA A 347 9.73 -3.24 7.33
N GLY A 348 10.39 -2.60 6.36
CA GLY A 348 10.15 -1.22 5.94
C GLY A 348 10.19 -0.26 7.13
N VAL A 349 9.02 0.26 7.50
CA VAL A 349 8.83 1.16 8.65
C VAL A 349 8.63 0.45 10.00
N GLY A 350 8.81 -0.88 10.07
CA GLY A 350 8.84 -1.64 11.32
C GLY A 350 7.49 -1.77 12.03
N TYR A 351 6.39 -1.73 11.29
CA TYR A 351 5.05 -1.67 11.86
C TYR A 351 4.57 -3.00 12.49
N TRP A 352 4.87 -4.16 11.89
CA TRP A 352 4.58 -5.44 12.54
C TRP A 352 5.48 -5.62 13.77
N ALA A 353 6.78 -5.33 13.66
CA ALA A 353 7.70 -5.26 14.79
C ALA A 353 7.20 -4.37 15.94
N ALA A 354 6.74 -3.14 15.68
CA ALA A 354 6.20 -2.25 16.72
C ALA A 354 4.94 -2.83 17.39
N LEU A 355 4.04 -3.46 16.62
CA LEU A 355 2.87 -4.15 17.16
C LEU A 355 3.21 -5.42 17.94
N LEU A 356 4.34 -6.06 17.68
CA LEU A 356 4.83 -7.24 18.40
C LEU A 356 5.63 -6.86 19.65
N ARG A 357 6.48 -5.82 19.60
CA ARG A 357 7.18 -5.22 20.75
C ARG A 357 6.19 -4.72 21.80
N ARG A 358 5.11 -4.05 21.39
CA ARG A 358 3.95 -3.70 22.24
C ARG A 358 3.17 -4.90 22.82
N ARG A 359 3.60 -6.14 22.55
CA ARG A 359 3.09 -7.41 23.11
C ARG A 359 4.17 -8.19 23.87
N GLY A 360 5.30 -7.55 24.20
CA GLY A 360 6.42 -8.18 24.91
C GLY A 360 7.24 -9.15 24.06
N VAL A 361 7.13 -9.09 22.74
CA VAL A 361 7.98 -9.88 21.83
C VAL A 361 9.28 -9.11 21.59
N ASP A 362 10.42 -9.74 21.83
CA ASP A 362 11.70 -9.24 21.34
C ASP A 362 11.72 -9.36 19.81
N VAL A 363 11.94 -8.23 19.12
CA VAL A 363 11.93 -8.18 17.66
C VAL A 363 13.13 -7.42 17.14
N VAL A 364 13.95 -8.11 16.35
CA VAL A 364 14.92 -7.50 15.45
C VAL A 364 14.20 -7.18 14.14
N ALA A 365 14.18 -5.91 13.74
CA ALA A 365 13.52 -5.47 12.51
C ALA A 365 14.57 -5.00 11.52
N LEU A 366 14.68 -5.68 10.39
CA LEU A 366 15.68 -5.45 9.35
C LEU A 366 15.02 -5.00 8.05
N ASP A 367 15.64 -4.01 7.41
CA ASP A 367 15.39 -3.69 6.00
C ASP A 367 16.70 -3.31 5.29
N ILE A 368 16.72 -3.42 3.97
CA ILE A 368 17.83 -2.98 3.13
C ILE A 368 17.84 -1.46 2.93
N ASP A 369 16.67 -0.81 3.06
CA ASP A 369 16.50 0.64 3.01
C ASP A 369 15.66 1.12 4.22
N PRO A 370 16.22 1.08 5.44
CA PRO A 370 15.50 1.46 6.65
C PRO A 370 15.22 2.97 6.67
N PRO A 371 14.04 3.43 7.14
CA PRO A 371 13.68 4.85 7.11
C PRO A 371 14.65 5.71 7.92
N SER A 372 15.14 6.79 7.32
CA SER A 372 16.04 7.73 7.95
C SER A 372 15.30 8.61 8.97
N GLY A 373 15.75 8.58 10.22
CA GLY A 373 15.23 9.44 11.29
C GLY A 373 13.94 8.96 11.95
N ALA A 374 13.24 9.89 12.60
CA ALA A 374 12.25 9.61 13.66
C ALA A 374 10.86 9.13 13.18
N HIS A 375 10.76 8.49 12.01
CA HIS A 375 9.53 7.77 11.61
C HIS A 375 9.25 6.54 12.48
N GLY A 376 10.23 6.10 13.27
CA GLY A 376 9.98 5.38 14.52
C GLY A 376 10.17 6.28 15.74
N SER A 377 9.12 6.48 16.54
CA SER A 377 9.24 6.98 17.91
C SER A 377 10.10 6.02 18.74
N ALA A 378 10.87 6.56 19.69
CA ALA A 378 11.98 5.88 20.36
C ALA A 378 11.70 4.41 20.75
N GLY A 379 12.59 3.51 20.32
CA GLY A 379 12.56 2.08 20.61
C GLY A 379 11.53 1.27 19.81
N GLU A 380 10.25 1.64 19.83
CA GLU A 380 9.16 0.76 19.38
C GLU A 380 9.22 0.38 17.89
N SER A 381 9.45 1.35 17.00
CA SER A 381 9.51 1.12 15.54
C SER A 381 10.94 1.17 14.98
N LYS A 382 11.98 1.00 15.82
CA LYS A 382 13.36 0.94 15.33
C LYS A 382 13.54 -0.22 14.35
N VAL A 383 13.82 0.12 13.10
CA VAL A 383 14.35 -0.77 12.05
C VAL A 383 15.82 -0.44 11.87
N THR A 384 16.65 -1.43 11.60
CA THR A 384 18.08 -1.27 11.31
C THR A 384 18.40 -1.82 9.92
N PHE A 385 19.48 -1.33 9.32
CA PHE A 385 19.98 -1.90 8.08
C PHE A 385 20.30 -3.39 8.28
N GLY A 386 19.84 -4.23 7.36
CA GLY A 386 20.15 -5.65 7.32
C GLY A 386 19.41 -6.38 6.21
N ASP A 387 20.06 -7.39 5.65
CA ASP A 387 19.54 -8.17 4.54
C ASP A 387 19.37 -9.65 4.93
N ALA A 388 19.15 -10.51 3.95
CA ALA A 388 19.04 -11.94 4.19
C ALA A 388 20.33 -12.57 4.76
N SER A 389 21.51 -11.96 4.60
CA SER A 389 22.78 -12.46 5.14
C SER A 389 22.89 -12.24 6.65
N SER A 390 22.36 -11.11 7.17
CA SER A 390 22.34 -10.76 8.59
C SER A 390 21.66 -11.83 9.46
N LEU A 391 20.73 -12.61 8.90
CA LEU A 391 20.06 -13.74 9.59
C LEU A 391 21.01 -14.87 10.04
N ARG A 392 22.29 -14.85 9.62
CA ARG A 392 23.31 -15.83 10.02
C ARG A 392 23.84 -15.60 11.44
N GLU A 393 23.81 -14.36 11.89
CA GLU A 393 24.37 -13.88 13.16
C GLU A 393 23.29 -13.78 14.25
N LEU A 394 22.03 -13.60 13.84
CA LEU A 394 20.89 -13.50 14.74
C LEU A 394 20.47 -14.87 15.31
N SER A 395 20.24 -14.92 16.63
CA SER A 395 19.81 -16.12 17.36
C SER A 395 18.29 -16.19 17.58
N CYS A 396 17.50 -15.63 16.66
CA CYS A 396 16.04 -15.56 16.80
C CYS A 396 15.34 -16.90 16.51
N GLU A 397 14.30 -17.21 17.28
CA GLU A 397 13.52 -18.45 17.15
C GLU A 397 12.54 -18.43 15.96
N ALA A 398 12.00 -17.25 15.64
CA ALA A 398 11.06 -17.02 14.54
C ALA A 398 11.57 -16.01 13.50
N LEU A 399 11.24 -16.24 12.22
CA LEU A 399 11.40 -15.31 11.10
C LEU A 399 10.02 -14.85 10.62
N LEU A 400 9.83 -13.55 10.39
CA LEU A 400 8.68 -12.96 9.70
C LEU A 400 9.13 -12.37 8.35
N LEU A 401 8.43 -12.76 7.29
CA LEU A 401 8.55 -12.19 5.94
C LEU A 401 7.17 -11.66 5.53
N CYS A 402 7.04 -10.34 5.39
CA CYS A 402 5.77 -9.68 5.09
C CYS A 402 5.71 -9.15 3.65
N MET A 403 4.89 -9.78 2.81
CA MET A 403 4.72 -9.47 1.38
C MET A 403 6.06 -9.31 0.62
N PRO A 404 7.04 -10.24 0.77
CA PRO A 404 8.33 -10.11 0.10
C PRO A 404 8.13 -10.05 -1.43
N PRO A 405 8.90 -9.22 -2.16
CA PRO A 405 8.65 -8.94 -3.58
C PRO A 405 8.85 -10.18 -4.48
N PRO A 406 8.19 -10.23 -5.65
CA PRO A 406 8.28 -11.38 -6.55
C PRO A 406 9.48 -11.31 -7.50
N GLY A 407 10.51 -12.12 -7.23
CA GLY A 407 11.60 -12.46 -8.17
C GLY A 407 12.80 -11.49 -8.22
N GLU A 408 13.91 -12.02 -8.73
CA GLU A 408 15.23 -11.38 -9.03
C GLU A 408 15.90 -10.50 -7.97
N ALA A 409 15.37 -10.48 -6.75
CA ALA A 409 16.21 -10.41 -5.55
C ALA A 409 15.80 -11.58 -4.64
N ASP A 410 16.73 -12.50 -4.36
CA ASP A 410 16.50 -13.75 -3.62
C ASP A 410 16.16 -13.54 -2.11
N CYS A 411 15.61 -12.39 -1.70
CA CYS A 411 15.44 -12.02 -0.30
C CYS A 411 14.72 -13.12 0.52
N ALA A 412 13.61 -13.66 0.01
CA ALA A 412 12.87 -14.74 0.67
C ALA A 412 13.65 -16.08 0.70
N ASP A 413 14.26 -16.48 -0.41
CA ASP A 413 15.01 -17.72 -0.56
C ASP A 413 16.29 -17.74 0.28
N GLN A 414 17.11 -16.68 0.19
CA GLN A 414 18.33 -16.53 1.00
C GLN A 414 17.96 -16.36 2.47
N ALA A 415 16.84 -15.70 2.81
CA ALA A 415 16.37 -15.66 4.20
C ALA A 415 16.07 -17.07 4.72
N LEU A 416 15.33 -17.89 3.97
CA LEU A 416 15.00 -19.26 4.34
C LEU A 416 16.23 -20.19 4.35
N LYS A 417 17.28 -19.87 3.59
CA LYS A 417 18.58 -20.56 3.56
C LYS A 417 19.48 -20.18 4.74
N ASN A 418 19.49 -18.90 5.11
CA ASN A 418 20.37 -18.33 6.13
C ASN A 418 19.80 -18.42 7.54
N PHE A 419 18.47 -18.35 7.68
CA PHE A 419 17.77 -18.41 8.98
C PHE A 419 17.91 -19.76 9.68
N ARG A 420 18.41 -19.71 10.91
CA ARG A 420 18.74 -20.91 11.72
C ARG A 420 17.61 -21.36 12.64
N GLY A 421 16.67 -20.49 13.01
CA GLY A 421 15.61 -20.73 13.97
C GLY A 421 14.56 -21.79 13.58
N LYS A 422 13.49 -21.89 14.37
CA LYS A 422 12.51 -22.99 14.35
C LYS A 422 11.23 -22.66 13.58
N TYR A 423 10.85 -21.39 13.51
CA TYR A 423 9.55 -20.97 12.98
C TYR A 423 9.69 -19.96 11.85
N VAL A 424 8.82 -20.08 10.84
CA VAL A 424 8.72 -19.11 9.73
C VAL A 424 7.27 -18.67 9.60
N ALA A 425 7.06 -17.37 9.69
CA ALA A 425 5.82 -16.69 9.37
C ALA A 425 5.97 -16.03 8.00
N TYR A 426 5.16 -16.46 7.05
CA TYR A 426 5.06 -15.87 5.73
C TYR A 426 3.70 -15.19 5.61
N VAL A 427 3.70 -13.89 5.35
CA VAL A 427 2.48 -13.13 5.03
C VAL A 427 2.49 -12.80 3.55
N GLY A 428 1.47 -13.24 2.81
CA GLY A 428 1.38 -12.99 1.38
C GLY A 428 0.27 -13.76 0.67
N GLU A 429 0.42 -13.89 -0.65
CA GLU A 429 -0.33 -14.84 -1.47
C GLU A 429 0.51 -16.12 -1.67
N TRP A 430 -0.11 -17.30 -1.57
CA TRP A 430 0.61 -18.56 -1.82
C TRP A 430 0.57 -18.95 -3.30
N CYS A 431 1.75 -19.03 -3.94
CA CYS A 431 1.98 -19.43 -5.34
C CYS A 431 1.18 -18.70 -6.45
N THR A 432 0.95 -17.39 -6.33
CA THR A 432 0.15 -16.60 -7.29
C THR A 432 0.93 -15.62 -8.17
N GLY A 433 2.27 -15.66 -8.13
CA GLY A 433 3.15 -14.68 -8.80
C GLY A 433 3.38 -13.37 -8.03
N MET A 434 2.68 -13.12 -6.93
CA MET A 434 2.66 -11.78 -6.29
C MET A 434 3.67 -11.56 -5.16
N THR A 435 4.00 -12.60 -4.41
CA THR A 435 4.88 -12.48 -3.23
C THR A 435 5.76 -13.71 -3.08
N ALA A 436 7.03 -13.47 -2.71
CA ALA A 436 8.14 -14.42 -2.76
C ALA A 436 8.31 -15.08 -4.15
N THR A 437 9.09 -16.16 -4.19
CA THR A 437 9.36 -16.99 -5.36
C THR A 437 8.67 -18.35 -5.23
N ARG A 438 8.61 -19.10 -6.33
CA ARG A 438 8.21 -20.52 -6.31
C ARG A 438 9.17 -21.38 -5.48
N SER A 439 10.47 -21.20 -5.66
CA SER A 439 11.53 -21.95 -4.96
C SER A 439 11.47 -21.75 -3.44
N PHE A 440 11.06 -20.57 -2.97
CA PHE A 440 10.79 -20.30 -1.56
C PHE A 440 9.58 -21.10 -1.04
N HIS A 441 8.46 -21.13 -1.78
CA HIS A 441 7.27 -21.91 -1.40
C HIS A 441 7.56 -23.42 -1.34
N GLU A 442 8.29 -23.96 -2.31
CA GLU A 442 8.75 -25.37 -2.35
C GLU A 442 9.74 -25.69 -1.21
N SER A 443 10.70 -24.79 -0.97
CA SER A 443 11.65 -24.90 0.14
C SER A 443 10.97 -24.84 1.52
N LEU A 444 9.85 -24.13 1.64
CA LEU A 444 9.03 -24.09 2.84
C LEU A 444 8.26 -25.41 3.03
N GLN A 445 7.55 -25.90 2.01
CA GLN A 445 6.79 -27.15 2.08
C GLN A 445 7.67 -28.37 2.40
N SER A 446 8.86 -28.42 1.79
CA SER A 446 9.84 -29.49 2.03
C SER A 446 10.48 -29.42 3.41
N ARG A 447 11.00 -28.26 3.84
CA ARG A 447 11.79 -28.14 5.09
C ARG A 447 10.95 -27.86 6.35
N TYR A 448 9.69 -27.47 6.19
CA TYR A 448 8.79 -27.08 7.29
C TYR A 448 7.41 -27.76 7.18
N VAL A 449 6.63 -27.67 8.25
CA VAL A 449 5.25 -28.15 8.37
C VAL A 449 4.37 -26.95 8.68
N LEU A 450 3.31 -26.72 7.90
CA LEU A 450 2.30 -25.71 8.24
C LEU A 450 1.66 -26.07 9.60
N LYS A 451 1.42 -25.06 10.44
CA LYS A 451 0.73 -25.21 11.72
C LYS A 451 -0.49 -24.33 11.84
N HIS A 452 -0.48 -23.13 11.25
CA HIS A 452 -1.67 -22.29 11.16
C HIS A 452 -1.68 -21.48 9.87
N ARG A 453 -2.90 -21.23 9.37
CA ARG A 453 -3.19 -20.36 8.24
C ARG A 453 -4.27 -19.35 8.69
N ILE A 454 -3.91 -18.07 8.75
CA ILE A 454 -4.77 -17.01 9.28
C ILE A 454 -5.08 -16.00 8.17
N PRO A 455 -6.33 -15.87 7.69
CA PRO A 455 -6.69 -14.85 6.70
C PRO A 455 -6.58 -13.44 7.32
N LEU A 456 -6.09 -12.49 6.51
CA LEU A 456 -5.94 -11.09 6.89
C LEU A 456 -6.94 -10.20 6.12
N PRO A 457 -7.23 -8.97 6.60
CA PRO A 457 -7.83 -7.94 5.77
C PRO A 457 -6.91 -7.62 4.58
N CYS A 458 -7.47 -7.63 3.38
CA CYS A 458 -6.79 -7.32 2.12
C CYS A 458 -7.63 -6.33 1.31
N TYR A 459 -6.98 -5.66 0.36
CA TYR A 459 -7.63 -4.77 -0.59
C TYR A 459 -8.24 -5.58 -1.76
N PRO A 460 -9.12 -4.96 -2.58
CA PRO A 460 -9.62 -5.53 -3.82
C PRO A 460 -8.55 -6.17 -4.69
N SER A 461 -8.92 -7.30 -5.31
CA SER A 461 -8.07 -8.10 -6.21
C SER A 461 -6.72 -8.50 -5.58
N MET A 462 -6.64 -8.57 -4.25
CA MET A 462 -5.53 -9.16 -3.50
C MET A 462 -6.04 -10.21 -2.52
N ARG A 463 -5.22 -11.22 -2.26
CA ARG A 463 -5.33 -12.13 -1.12
C ARG A 463 -4.20 -11.82 -0.15
N ALA A 464 -4.45 -11.93 1.16
CA ALA A 464 -3.38 -11.85 2.16
C ALA A 464 -3.69 -12.83 3.30
N GLU A 465 -2.78 -13.76 3.55
CA GLU A 465 -2.89 -14.71 4.65
C GLU A 465 -1.55 -14.79 5.37
N CYS A 466 -1.59 -14.93 6.69
CA CYS A 466 -0.43 -15.24 7.52
C CYS A 466 -0.34 -16.77 7.66
N TYR A 467 0.61 -17.37 6.94
CA TYR A 467 0.95 -18.78 7.01
C TYR A 467 2.08 -18.96 8.02
N PHE A 468 1.90 -19.85 8.99
CA PHE A 468 2.85 -20.08 10.08
C PHE A 468 3.34 -21.54 10.10
N PHE A 469 4.66 -21.70 10.06
CA PHE A 469 5.34 -22.97 9.81
C PHE A 469 6.33 -23.34 10.93
N ARG A 470 6.39 -24.63 11.30
CA ARG A 470 7.45 -25.21 12.14
C ARG A 470 8.44 -26.01 11.27
N LYS A 471 9.73 -25.80 11.47
CA LYS A 471 10.83 -26.56 10.86
C LYS A 471 10.72 -28.05 11.18
N ARG A 472 10.91 -28.94 10.19
CA ARG A 472 10.93 -30.38 10.42
C ARG A 472 12.14 -30.76 11.26
N SER A 473 11.95 -31.67 12.20
CA SER A 473 13.04 -32.27 12.97
C SER A 473 13.84 -33.28 12.13
N CYS A 474 15.05 -33.60 12.55
CA CYS A 474 15.91 -34.58 11.85
C CYS A 474 15.35 -36.02 11.86
N ARG A 475 14.30 -36.31 12.63
CA ARG A 475 13.53 -37.56 12.57
C ARG A 475 12.45 -37.48 11.49
N GLU A 476 11.61 -36.44 11.53
CA GLU A 476 10.59 -36.11 10.51
C GLU A 476 11.14 -35.88 9.09
N GLY A 477 12.47 -35.75 8.93
CA GLY A 477 13.17 -35.59 7.65
C GLY A 477 13.94 -36.82 7.16
N ARG A 478 13.91 -37.95 7.89
CA ARG A 478 14.53 -39.23 7.45
C ARG A 478 13.51 -40.23 6.90
N GLU A 479 12.28 -40.14 7.36
CA GLU A 479 11.16 -40.79 6.69
C GLU A 479 11.00 -40.13 5.31
N LYS A 480 10.98 -40.95 4.25
CA LYS A 480 10.50 -40.53 2.94
C LYS A 480 9.08 -39.99 3.18
N PRO A 481 8.72 -38.76 2.78
CA PRO A 481 7.42 -38.21 3.13
C PRO A 481 6.33 -39.12 2.58
N ALA A 482 5.57 -39.76 3.48
CA ALA A 482 4.20 -40.14 3.17
C ALA A 482 3.54 -38.90 2.56
N SER A 483 3.03 -39.05 1.34
CA SER A 483 2.83 -37.96 0.38
C SER A 483 2.31 -36.70 1.07
N PRO A 484 3.12 -35.61 1.10
CA PRO A 484 3.08 -34.64 2.17
C PRO A 484 1.68 -34.08 2.31
N GLU A 485 1.08 -34.12 3.52
CA GLU A 485 -0.25 -33.53 3.80
C GLU A 485 -0.34 -32.10 3.23
N PRO A 486 -0.92 -31.91 2.03
CA PRO A 486 -0.86 -30.64 1.30
C PRO A 486 -2.19 -29.89 1.41
N THR A 487 -3.09 -30.44 2.22
CA THR A 487 -4.53 -30.28 2.28
C THR A 487 -4.93 -28.86 2.62
N GLU A 488 -4.32 -28.25 3.63
CA GLU A 488 -4.65 -26.87 4.01
C GLU A 488 -4.08 -25.80 3.07
N LEU A 489 -3.03 -26.12 2.29
CA LEU A 489 -2.43 -25.16 1.37
C LEU A 489 -3.19 -25.12 0.04
N TRP A 490 -3.27 -26.22 -0.71
CA TRP A 490 -3.73 -26.25 -2.11
C TRP A 490 -5.06 -27.01 -2.29
N ALA A 491 -6.05 -26.64 -1.49
CA ALA A 491 -7.43 -27.12 -1.63
C ALA A 491 -8.33 -26.12 -2.37
N CYS A 492 -9.30 -26.65 -3.10
CA CYS A 492 -10.45 -25.94 -3.63
C CYS A 492 -11.24 -25.29 -2.49
N ASP A 493 -11.42 -23.97 -2.51
CA ASP A 493 -12.09 -23.21 -1.46
C ASP A 493 -13.61 -23.56 -1.36
N ALA A 494 -14.15 -24.38 -2.27
CA ALA A 494 -15.43 -25.10 -2.16
C ALA A 494 -15.26 -26.52 -1.60
N CYS A 495 -15.02 -27.51 -2.47
CA CYS A 495 -15.10 -28.95 -2.16
C CYS A 495 -13.88 -29.55 -1.43
N GLN A 496 -12.84 -28.75 -1.15
CA GLN A 496 -11.53 -29.20 -0.66
C GLN A 496 -10.74 -30.15 -1.58
N GLY A 497 -11.23 -30.40 -2.81
CA GLY A 497 -10.54 -31.15 -3.86
C GLY A 497 -9.21 -30.52 -4.29
N ARG A 498 -8.33 -31.34 -4.90
CA ARG A 498 -6.92 -31.02 -5.16
C ARG A 498 -6.60 -31.11 -6.66
N ALA A 499 -6.33 -29.97 -7.28
CA ALA A 499 -5.84 -29.79 -8.66
C ALA A 499 -6.73 -30.35 -9.83
N PRO A 500 -6.67 -29.73 -11.03
CA PRO A 500 -6.22 -28.36 -11.27
C PRO A 500 -7.02 -27.37 -10.40
N LEU A 501 -6.42 -26.22 -10.09
CA LEU A 501 -7.10 -25.12 -9.42
C LEU A 501 -7.09 -23.92 -10.37
N TYR A 502 -8.09 -23.06 -10.25
CA TYR A 502 -8.28 -21.85 -11.04
C TYR A 502 -8.50 -20.69 -10.07
N LEU A 503 -7.82 -19.55 -10.29
CA LEU A 503 -8.11 -18.31 -9.56
C LEU A 503 -9.21 -17.53 -10.27
N CYS A 504 -10.15 -16.97 -9.51
CA CYS A 504 -11.07 -16.00 -10.08
C CYS A 504 -10.30 -14.75 -10.56
N PRO A 505 -10.39 -14.35 -11.85
CA PRO A 505 -9.62 -13.22 -12.36
C PRO A 505 -10.04 -11.88 -11.73
N ALA A 506 -11.32 -11.72 -11.35
CA ALA A 506 -11.82 -10.47 -10.76
C ALA A 506 -11.41 -10.29 -9.29
N THR A 507 -11.62 -11.31 -8.43
CA THR A 507 -11.37 -11.19 -6.98
C THR A 507 -10.02 -11.74 -6.52
N ARG A 508 -9.42 -12.67 -7.26
CA ARG A 508 -8.26 -13.51 -6.83
C ARG A 508 -8.45 -14.24 -5.49
N TYR A 509 -9.66 -14.25 -4.96
CA TYR A 509 -9.95 -14.70 -3.60
C TYR A 509 -10.37 -16.17 -3.53
N TRP A 510 -11.04 -16.69 -4.57
CA TRP A 510 -11.38 -18.10 -4.67
C TRP A 510 -10.39 -18.86 -5.54
N ARG A 511 -9.96 -20.03 -5.06
CA ARG A 511 -9.30 -21.07 -5.84
C ARG A 511 -10.27 -22.24 -5.96
N LEU A 512 -10.66 -22.59 -7.17
CA LEU A 512 -11.72 -23.57 -7.43
C LEU A 512 -11.21 -24.63 -8.43
N CYS A 513 -11.69 -25.87 -8.35
CA CYS A 513 -11.23 -26.95 -9.25
C CYS A 513 -12.15 -27.22 -10.45
N SER A 514 -13.37 -26.69 -10.45
CA SER A 514 -14.38 -26.96 -11.47
C SER A 514 -15.44 -25.87 -11.53
N GLU A 515 -16.15 -25.78 -12.65
CA GLU A 515 -17.32 -24.93 -12.83
C GLU A 515 -18.43 -25.27 -11.81
N SER A 516 -18.61 -26.54 -11.48
CA SER A 516 -19.52 -26.96 -10.40
C SER A 516 -19.13 -26.43 -9.01
N CYS A 517 -17.84 -26.21 -8.75
CA CYS A 517 -17.36 -25.56 -7.53
C CYS A 517 -17.50 -24.03 -7.56
N TYR A 518 -17.58 -23.43 -8.75
CA TYR A 518 -17.92 -22.02 -8.95
C TYR A 518 -19.42 -21.79 -8.76
N GLU A 519 -20.27 -22.59 -9.40
CA GLU A 519 -21.71 -22.53 -9.24
C GLU A 519 -22.15 -22.77 -7.77
N ALA A 520 -21.49 -23.68 -7.06
CA ALA A 520 -21.71 -23.90 -5.63
C ALA A 520 -21.31 -22.72 -4.73
N LEU A 521 -20.58 -21.72 -5.23
CA LEU A 521 -20.16 -20.52 -4.50
C LEU A 521 -20.55 -19.20 -5.18
N LYS A 522 -21.38 -19.21 -6.23
CA LYS A 522 -21.67 -18.01 -7.03
C LYS A 522 -22.28 -16.88 -6.21
N ASP A 523 -23.15 -17.19 -5.24
CA ASP A 523 -23.76 -16.17 -4.36
C ASP A 523 -22.75 -15.59 -3.36
N ASP A 524 -21.85 -16.43 -2.83
CA ASP A 524 -20.74 -16.00 -1.97
C ASP A 524 -19.72 -15.15 -2.76
N GLN A 525 -19.49 -15.47 -4.03
CA GLN A 525 -18.67 -14.68 -4.95
C GLN A 525 -19.35 -13.36 -5.33
N ALA A 526 -20.65 -13.35 -5.62
CA ALA A 526 -21.41 -12.12 -5.91
C ALA A 526 -21.54 -11.21 -4.68
N ALA A 527 -21.63 -11.77 -3.47
CA ALA A 527 -21.55 -11.02 -2.22
C ALA A 527 -20.13 -10.49 -1.95
N LEU A 528 -19.10 -11.31 -2.16
CA LEU A 528 -17.71 -10.87 -2.07
C LEU A 528 -17.40 -9.75 -3.08
N LEU A 529 -17.80 -9.89 -4.34
CA LEU A 529 -17.62 -8.87 -5.38
C LEU A 529 -18.25 -7.55 -4.98
N ARG A 530 -19.51 -7.56 -4.53
CA ARG A 530 -20.19 -6.35 -4.08
C ARG A 530 -19.46 -5.73 -2.89
N ILE A 531 -18.99 -6.52 -1.90
CA ILE A 531 -18.12 -5.98 -0.83
C ILE A 531 -16.87 -5.35 -1.44
N VAL A 532 -16.12 -6.11 -2.26
CA VAL A 532 -14.86 -5.70 -2.87
C VAL A 532 -15.01 -4.38 -3.66
N PHE A 533 -16.08 -4.22 -4.43
CA PHE A 533 -16.34 -3.04 -5.26
C PHE A 533 -17.37 -2.07 -4.66
N CYS A 534 -17.44 -1.95 -3.33
CA CYS A 534 -18.20 -0.92 -2.61
C CYS A 534 -19.71 -0.85 -2.95
N GLY A 535 -20.32 -1.99 -3.21
CA GLY A 535 -21.73 -2.13 -3.60
C GLY A 535 -21.97 -2.16 -5.11
N LEU A 536 -20.97 -1.84 -5.94
CA LEU A 536 -21.07 -2.00 -7.39
C LEU A 536 -21.17 -3.49 -7.75
N GLU A 537 -22.06 -3.78 -8.69
CA GLU A 537 -22.00 -5.03 -9.45
C GLU A 537 -20.75 -5.04 -10.33
N VAL A 538 -20.10 -6.19 -10.44
CA VAL A 538 -19.00 -6.44 -11.36
C VAL A 538 -19.26 -7.75 -12.10
N GLU A 539 -19.18 -7.70 -13.42
CA GLU A 539 -19.27 -8.88 -14.27
C GLU A 539 -18.00 -9.73 -14.13
N VAL A 540 -18.19 -11.02 -13.89
CA VAL A 540 -17.11 -12.00 -13.84
C VAL A 540 -17.01 -12.65 -15.22
N PRO A 541 -15.81 -12.80 -15.80
CA PRO A 541 -15.63 -13.65 -16.97
C PRO A 541 -16.19 -15.05 -16.73
N ALA A 542 -16.83 -15.64 -17.74
CA ALA A 542 -17.34 -17.02 -17.68
C ALA A 542 -16.21 -18.00 -17.29
N TRP A 543 -16.55 -19.13 -16.67
CA TRP A 543 -15.57 -20.10 -16.16
C TRP A 543 -14.56 -20.55 -17.23
N SER A 544 -15.00 -20.71 -18.48
CA SER A 544 -14.18 -21.04 -19.65
C SER A 544 -13.05 -20.03 -19.94
N ALA A 545 -13.12 -18.81 -19.42
CA ALA A 545 -12.09 -17.77 -19.55
C ALA A 545 -11.14 -17.71 -18.33
N TRP A 546 -11.27 -18.59 -17.34
CA TRP A 546 -10.41 -18.60 -16.15
C TRP A 546 -9.11 -19.36 -16.43
N ALA A 547 -7.96 -18.76 -16.11
CA ALA A 547 -6.68 -19.42 -16.23
C ALA A 547 -6.52 -20.54 -15.18
N SER A 548 -6.15 -21.74 -15.66
CA SER A 548 -5.70 -22.83 -14.79
C SER A 548 -4.36 -22.45 -14.15
N LEU A 549 -4.23 -22.72 -12.86
CA LEU A 549 -2.97 -22.60 -12.11
C LEU A 549 -2.06 -23.82 -12.37
N SER A 550 -1.96 -24.31 -13.61
CA SER A 550 -1.22 -25.55 -13.92
C SER A 550 0.28 -25.43 -13.65
N TRP A 551 0.81 -24.20 -13.64
CA TRP A 551 2.14 -23.83 -13.15
C TRP A 551 2.43 -24.19 -11.67
N LEU A 552 1.42 -24.63 -10.91
CA LEU A 552 1.57 -25.25 -9.59
C LEU A 552 2.03 -26.72 -9.66
N GLY A 553 1.73 -27.43 -10.76
CA GLY A 553 2.03 -28.85 -10.95
C GLY A 553 3.07 -29.15 -12.04
N GLU A 554 3.36 -28.19 -12.93
CA GLU A 554 4.37 -28.31 -13.98
C GLU A 554 5.69 -27.62 -13.57
N ASP A 555 6.84 -28.28 -13.72
CA ASP A 555 8.17 -27.71 -13.38
C ASP A 555 8.67 -26.58 -14.32
N SER A 556 7.85 -26.18 -15.28
CA SER A 556 8.27 -25.42 -16.47
C SER A 556 7.78 -23.97 -16.55
N ALA A 557 7.51 -23.32 -15.41
CA ALA A 557 7.20 -21.88 -15.34
C ALA A 557 8.43 -20.99 -15.65
N ARG A 558 8.83 -20.92 -16.93
CA ARG A 558 9.96 -20.10 -17.40
C ARG A 558 9.71 -18.62 -17.14
N GLY A 559 10.75 -17.85 -16.80
CA GLY A 559 10.65 -16.47 -16.27
C GLY A 559 9.69 -15.52 -17.01
N GLN A 560 9.62 -15.60 -18.33
CA GLN A 560 8.67 -14.81 -19.15
C GLN A 560 7.19 -14.94 -18.71
N GLN A 561 6.76 -16.12 -18.23
CA GLN A 561 5.40 -16.32 -17.70
C GLN A 561 5.23 -15.68 -16.31
N TRP A 562 6.28 -15.70 -15.48
CA TRP A 562 6.27 -15.05 -14.18
C TRP A 562 6.23 -13.52 -14.31
N ASP A 563 6.96 -12.95 -15.27
CA ASP A 563 6.88 -11.52 -15.58
C ASP A 563 5.57 -11.13 -16.28
N ALA A 564 4.94 -12.06 -17.01
CA ALA A 564 3.57 -11.87 -17.49
C ALA A 564 2.57 -11.79 -16.33
N LEU A 565 2.71 -12.65 -15.29
CA LEU A 565 1.91 -12.58 -14.05
C LEU A 565 2.14 -11.26 -13.28
N LYS A 566 3.39 -10.75 -13.23
CA LYS A 566 3.71 -9.42 -12.67
C LYS A 566 2.99 -8.31 -13.44
N ARG A 567 3.08 -8.30 -14.77
CA ARG A 567 2.46 -7.27 -15.65
C ARG A 567 0.94 -7.35 -15.70
N ALA A 568 0.36 -8.55 -15.63
CA ALA A 568 -1.08 -8.78 -15.67
C ALA A 568 -1.78 -8.49 -14.33
N THR A 569 -1.03 -8.28 -13.25
CA THR A 569 -1.59 -7.83 -11.98
C THR A 569 -1.31 -6.33 -11.81
N PRO A 570 -2.27 -5.49 -11.36
CA PRO A 570 -1.99 -4.11 -10.99
C PRO A 570 -1.13 -4.06 -9.72
N GLN A 571 0.17 -4.23 -9.91
CA GLN A 571 1.15 -3.49 -9.13
C GLN A 571 0.73 -2.01 -9.17
N PRO A 572 0.77 -1.29 -8.05
CA PRO A 572 0.64 0.15 -8.13
C PRO A 572 1.82 0.68 -8.95
N GLU A 573 1.60 1.72 -9.73
CA GLU A 573 2.69 2.49 -10.30
C GLU A 573 3.39 3.26 -9.18
N ILE A 574 4.26 2.57 -8.43
CA ILE A 574 5.23 3.17 -7.50
C ILE A 574 6.03 4.25 -8.26
N ALA A 575 6.26 4.00 -9.56
CA ALA A 575 6.84 4.91 -10.53
C ALA A 575 6.04 6.20 -10.77
N GLY A 576 4.70 6.21 -10.71
CA GLY A 576 3.86 7.32 -11.20
C GLY A 576 4.07 8.68 -10.53
N TRP A 577 4.80 8.73 -9.42
CA TRP A 577 5.21 9.95 -8.70
C TRP A 577 6.72 10.26 -8.75
N LEU A 578 7.53 9.39 -9.37
CA LEU A 578 8.98 9.55 -9.57
C LEU A 578 9.42 9.47 -11.05
N SER A 579 8.55 9.01 -11.95
CA SER A 579 8.79 8.92 -13.40
C SER A 579 7.92 9.87 -14.24
N SER A 580 7.04 10.66 -13.61
CA SER A 580 6.19 11.67 -14.27
C SER A 580 6.96 12.95 -14.68
N THR A 581 8.29 12.85 -14.83
CA THR A 581 9.20 13.89 -15.31
C THR A 581 9.61 13.70 -16.78
N ALA A 582 9.09 12.68 -17.45
CA ALA A 582 9.26 12.44 -18.88
C ALA A 582 7.93 12.54 -19.63
N ASN A 583 7.98 13.08 -20.86
CA ASN A 583 6.90 13.13 -21.85
C ASN A 583 5.67 14.00 -21.50
N LEU A 584 5.92 15.30 -21.32
CA LEU A 584 5.03 16.33 -21.89
C LEU A 584 5.83 17.16 -22.90
N SER A 585 5.60 16.87 -24.19
CA SER A 585 6.10 17.59 -25.37
C SER A 585 4.92 17.85 -26.30
#